data_AF-A0A2D8PEL9-F1
#
_entry.id   AF-A0A2D8PEL9-F1
#
_cell.length_a   1.000
_cell.length_b   1.000
_cell.length_c   1.000
_cell.angle_alpha   90.00
_cell.angle_beta   90.00
_cell.angle_gamma   90.00
#
_symmetry.space_group_name_H-M   'P 1'
#
loop_
_entity.id
_entity.type
_entity.pdbx_description
1 polymer ?
#
loop_
_entity_poly.entity_id
_entity_poly.type
_entity_poly.pdbx_seq_one_letter_code
_entity_poly.pdbx_strand_id
1 'polypeptide(L)'
;MKRVSIILVLAATPAHADCTAEVRSLFEAGGPNDPFSRPPHRQVQITYGPDGTETFRAANVIETPLRTIHGMAGQCTLAVDAKYWTGPCEAATWDGPGGAFPGDRAQGVRARVAQEQANVSEAECFGPVDLNGRQVLKYRYRTQTAPAEDGGFSGERATVWIDPETNRWVRWEAAEMVTPWQPEPDGSRVVTTFVYDESIAVTPPAE
;
A
#
# COMPACT_ATOMS: atom_id res chain seq x y z
N MET A 1 -13.06 -25.05 63.55
CA MET A 1 -12.35 -23.95 62.85
C MET A 1 -12.46 -24.19 61.36
N LYS A 2 -13.31 -23.44 60.64
CA LYS A 2 -13.51 -23.58 59.18
C LYS A 2 -12.44 -22.75 58.46
N ARG A 3 -11.60 -23.42 57.67
CA ARG A 3 -10.63 -22.78 56.76
C ARG A 3 -11.38 -22.17 55.59
N VAL A 4 -11.30 -20.85 55.45
CA VAL A 4 -11.77 -20.11 54.28
C VAL A 4 -10.62 -20.08 53.29
N SER A 5 -10.74 -20.83 52.19
CA SER A 5 -9.81 -20.75 51.06
C SER A 5 -10.20 -19.55 50.21
N ILE A 6 -9.34 -18.53 50.18
CA ILE A 6 -9.45 -17.41 49.27
C ILE A 6 -8.92 -17.88 47.91
N ILE A 7 -9.81 -17.98 46.91
CA ILE A 7 -9.44 -18.20 45.52
C ILE A 7 -9.05 -16.83 44.94
N LEU A 8 -7.76 -16.63 44.71
CA LEU A 8 -7.25 -15.48 43.96
C LEU A 8 -7.54 -15.72 42.47
N VAL A 9 -8.54 -15.03 41.92
CA VAL A 9 -8.75 -14.99 40.47
C VAL A 9 -7.76 -13.97 39.90
N LEU A 10 -6.64 -14.46 39.36
CA LEU A 10 -5.76 -13.68 38.50
C LEU A 10 -6.54 -13.37 37.21
N ALA A 11 -7.03 -12.14 37.10
CA ALA A 11 -7.51 -11.62 35.83
C ALA A 11 -6.32 -11.57 34.87
N ALA A 12 -6.27 -12.48 33.90
CA ALA A 12 -5.36 -12.37 32.77
C ALA A 12 -5.74 -11.09 32.01
N THR A 13 -4.96 -10.02 32.17
CA THR A 13 -4.98 -8.93 31.22
C THR A 13 -4.71 -9.55 29.85
N PRO A 14 -5.58 -9.34 28.84
CA PRO A 14 -5.29 -9.83 27.50
C PRO A 14 -3.91 -9.30 27.14
N ALA A 15 -2.98 -10.19 26.80
CA ALA A 15 -1.72 -9.77 26.23
C ALA A 15 -2.09 -8.90 25.02
N HIS A 16 -1.87 -7.59 25.12
CA HIS A 16 -1.85 -6.75 23.94
C HIS A 16 -0.78 -7.38 23.07
N ALA A 17 -1.20 -8.10 22.02
CA ALA A 17 -0.30 -8.56 21.00
C ALA A 17 0.52 -7.35 20.56
N ASP A 18 1.83 -7.53 20.38
CA ASP A 18 2.69 -6.47 19.89
C ASP A 18 2.20 -6.09 18.48
N CYS A 19 1.36 -5.07 18.40
CA CYS A 19 0.75 -4.65 17.15
C CYS A 19 1.81 -4.22 16.14
N THR A 20 2.98 -3.77 16.59
CA THR A 20 4.11 -3.48 15.71
C THR A 20 4.59 -4.76 15.02
N ALA A 21 4.69 -5.87 15.76
CA ALA A 21 5.03 -7.17 15.19
C ALA A 21 3.95 -7.69 14.22
N GLU A 22 2.67 -7.52 14.57
CA GLU A 22 1.55 -7.90 13.68
C GLU A 22 1.53 -7.06 12.40
N VAL A 23 1.73 -5.74 12.48
CA VAL A 23 1.83 -4.90 11.28
C VAL A 23 3.07 -5.26 10.45
N ARG A 24 4.20 -5.56 11.09
CA ARG A 24 5.40 -6.01 10.37
C ARG A 24 5.19 -7.32 9.61
N SER A 25 4.39 -8.24 10.14
CA SER A 25 4.09 -9.50 9.44
C SER A 25 3.27 -9.27 8.17
N LEU A 26 2.53 -8.17 8.06
CA LEU A 26 1.82 -7.80 6.83
C LEU A 26 2.75 -7.65 5.62
N PHE A 27 4.03 -7.31 5.85
CA PHE A 27 5.06 -7.11 4.84
C PHE A 27 5.90 -8.36 4.54
N GLU A 28 5.72 -9.45 5.30
CA GLU A 28 6.43 -10.70 5.04
C GLU A 28 6.02 -11.28 3.69
N ALA A 29 6.84 -12.19 3.15
CA ALA A 29 6.55 -12.84 1.88
C ALA A 29 5.18 -13.53 1.90
N GLY A 30 4.32 -13.22 0.92
CA GLY A 30 2.94 -13.70 0.88
C GLY A 30 1.94 -12.88 1.71
N GLY A 31 2.41 -11.89 2.48
CA GLY A 31 1.57 -10.96 3.22
C GLY A 31 0.85 -9.94 2.32
N PRO A 32 -0.19 -9.26 2.83
CA PRO A 32 -0.98 -8.31 2.04
C PRO A 32 -0.16 -7.09 1.55
N ASN A 33 0.91 -6.74 2.26
CA ASN A 33 1.83 -5.67 1.88
C ASN A 33 2.98 -6.15 0.98
N ASP A 34 3.16 -7.45 0.74
CA ASP A 34 4.09 -7.95 -0.27
C ASP A 34 3.55 -7.69 -1.68
N PRO A 35 4.11 -6.74 -2.43
CA PRO A 35 3.58 -6.39 -3.73
C PRO A 35 3.81 -7.50 -4.77
N PHE A 36 4.74 -8.43 -4.55
CA PHE A 36 5.02 -9.55 -5.48
C PHE A 36 4.08 -10.74 -5.30
N SER A 37 3.38 -10.80 -4.16
CA SER A 37 2.37 -11.82 -3.88
C SER A 37 0.94 -11.31 -4.09
N ARG A 38 0.78 -10.00 -4.35
CA ARG A 38 -0.52 -9.38 -4.61
C ARG A 38 -1.05 -9.81 -5.99
N PRO A 39 -2.27 -10.36 -6.08
CA PRO A 39 -2.86 -10.71 -7.37
C PRO A 39 -3.08 -9.49 -8.27
N PRO A 40 -3.24 -9.70 -9.58
CA PRO A 40 -3.57 -8.62 -10.51
C PRO A 40 -4.83 -7.85 -10.09
N HIS A 41 -4.78 -6.53 -10.21
CA HIS A 41 -5.84 -5.65 -9.74
C HIS A 41 -5.87 -4.31 -10.48
N ARG A 42 -7.01 -3.65 -10.36
CA ARG A 42 -7.18 -2.22 -10.61
C ARG A 42 -7.20 -1.50 -9.28
N GLN A 43 -6.63 -0.31 -9.27
CA GLN A 43 -6.78 0.60 -8.14
C GLN A 43 -7.17 1.99 -8.61
N VAL A 44 -8.04 2.62 -7.84
CA VAL A 44 -8.37 4.03 -7.98
C VAL A 44 -7.81 4.75 -6.78
N GLN A 45 -7.01 5.78 -7.05
CA GLN A 45 -6.43 6.65 -6.05
C GLN A 45 -7.10 8.02 -6.14
N ILE A 46 -7.54 8.56 -5.01
CA ILE A 46 -8.13 9.89 -4.90
C ILE A 46 -7.38 10.64 -3.82
N THR A 47 -6.81 11.79 -4.17
CA THR A 47 -6.21 12.71 -3.21
C THR A 47 -7.26 13.72 -2.79
N TYR A 48 -7.38 13.90 -1.48
CA TYR A 48 -8.19 14.92 -0.87
C TYR A 48 -7.29 15.96 -0.23
N GLY A 49 -7.60 17.23 -0.46
CA GLY A 49 -7.00 18.35 0.27
C GLY A 49 -7.40 18.36 1.75
N PRO A 50 -6.80 19.25 2.56
CA PRO A 50 -7.09 19.35 3.99
C PRO A 50 -8.55 19.76 4.29
N ASP A 51 -9.22 20.42 3.34
CA ASP A 51 -10.64 20.78 3.40
C ASP A 51 -11.58 19.66 2.93
N GLY A 52 -11.04 18.51 2.52
CA GLY A 52 -11.78 17.37 2.00
C GLY A 52 -12.17 17.48 0.52
N THR A 53 -11.74 18.52 -0.19
CA THR A 53 -11.96 18.61 -1.64
C THR A 53 -11.12 17.59 -2.39
N GLU A 54 -11.68 16.98 -3.44
CA GLU A 54 -10.92 16.11 -4.34
C GLU A 54 -9.98 16.98 -5.20
N THR A 55 -8.67 16.78 -5.07
CA THR A 55 -7.66 17.55 -5.80
C THR A 55 -7.03 16.74 -6.93
N PHE A 56 -7.09 15.41 -6.83
CA PHE A 56 -6.47 14.53 -7.80
C PHE A 56 -7.14 13.15 -7.84
N ARG A 57 -7.19 12.56 -9.02
CA ARG A 57 -7.68 11.20 -9.25
C ARG A 57 -6.79 10.48 -10.26
N ALA A 58 -6.36 9.28 -9.91
CA ALA A 58 -5.61 8.39 -10.77
C ALA A 58 -6.26 6.99 -10.79
N ALA A 59 -6.27 6.38 -11.97
CA ALA A 59 -6.65 4.98 -12.14
C ALA A 59 -5.41 4.22 -12.60
N ASN A 60 -5.15 3.06 -11.98
CA ASN A 60 -4.01 2.23 -12.31
C ASN A 60 -4.44 0.78 -12.52
N VAL A 61 -3.74 0.10 -13.41
CA VAL A 61 -3.83 -1.35 -13.65
C VAL A 61 -2.49 -1.97 -13.25
N ILE A 62 -2.54 -3.02 -12.45
CA ILE A 62 -1.36 -3.70 -11.94
C ILE A 62 -1.54 -5.20 -12.18
N GLU A 63 -0.68 -5.79 -12.99
CA GLU A 63 -0.54 -7.25 -13.07
C GLU A 63 0.48 -7.73 -12.03
N THR A 64 1.63 -7.08 -12.00
CA THR A 64 2.70 -7.29 -11.02
C THR A 64 3.36 -5.95 -10.71
N PRO A 65 4.26 -5.84 -9.70
CA PRO A 65 4.99 -4.60 -9.45
C PRO A 65 5.84 -4.10 -10.63
N LEU A 66 6.13 -4.98 -11.60
CA LEU A 66 6.94 -4.66 -12.78
C LEU A 66 6.10 -4.45 -14.04
N ARG A 67 4.81 -4.82 -14.00
CA ARG A 67 3.87 -4.79 -15.12
C ARG A 67 2.65 -3.96 -14.73
N THR A 68 2.68 -2.67 -15.06
CA THR A 68 1.68 -1.70 -14.61
C THR A 68 1.29 -0.72 -15.71
N ILE A 69 0.08 -0.17 -15.60
CA ILE A 69 -0.37 1.02 -16.33
C ILE A 69 -0.78 2.04 -15.27
N HIS A 70 -0.10 3.18 -15.24
CA HIS A 70 -0.39 4.26 -14.31
C HIS A 70 -1.02 5.44 -15.04
N GLY A 71 -2.27 5.78 -14.71
CA GLY A 71 -3.01 6.86 -15.35
C GLY A 71 -3.10 8.12 -14.52
N MET A 72 -2.74 9.25 -15.13
CA MET A 72 -2.75 10.59 -14.55
C MET A 72 -3.28 11.60 -15.59
N ALA A 73 -4.42 12.23 -15.30
CA ALA A 73 -4.99 13.31 -16.12
C ALA A 73 -5.10 13.01 -17.64
N GLY A 74 -5.50 11.77 -17.99
CA GLY A 74 -5.65 11.32 -19.38
C GLY A 74 -4.37 10.83 -20.06
N GLN A 75 -3.21 11.00 -19.40
CA GLN A 75 -1.93 10.42 -19.80
C GLN A 75 -1.64 9.19 -18.95
N CYS A 76 -1.04 8.18 -19.57
CA CYS A 76 -0.69 6.93 -18.93
C CYS A 76 0.78 6.59 -19.16
N THR A 77 1.36 5.90 -18.17
CA THR A 77 2.65 5.25 -18.29
C THR A 77 2.45 3.74 -18.22
N LEU A 78 2.76 3.04 -19.30
CA LEU A 78 2.92 1.58 -19.32
C LEU A 78 4.32 1.25 -18.84
N ALA A 79 4.44 0.38 -17.85
CA ALA A 79 5.71 -0.20 -17.44
C ALA A 79 5.65 -1.72 -17.63
N VAL A 80 6.63 -2.28 -18.33
CA VAL A 80 6.80 -3.74 -18.49
C VAL A 80 8.26 -4.06 -18.25
N ASP A 81 8.52 -4.80 -17.18
CA ASP A 81 9.87 -5.20 -16.76
C ASP A 81 10.80 -3.98 -16.65
N ALA A 82 11.85 -3.86 -17.46
CA ALA A 82 12.80 -2.74 -17.40
C ALA A 82 12.42 -1.55 -18.30
N LYS A 83 11.32 -1.62 -19.05
CA LYS A 83 10.92 -0.59 -20.01
C LYS A 83 9.65 0.14 -19.58
N TYR A 84 9.51 1.36 -20.08
CA TYR A 84 8.26 2.10 -20.01
C TYR A 84 7.93 2.83 -21.30
N TRP A 85 6.65 3.09 -21.49
CA TRP A 85 6.12 3.93 -22.56
C TRP A 85 5.10 4.90 -21.98
N THR A 86 4.92 6.03 -22.63
CA THR A 86 3.88 7.00 -22.29
C THR A 86 2.87 7.09 -23.43
N GLY A 87 1.65 7.52 -23.12
CA GLY A 87 0.65 7.78 -24.14
C GLY A 87 -0.72 8.02 -23.51
N PRO A 88 -1.76 8.29 -24.32
CA PRO A 88 -3.12 8.40 -23.81
C PRO A 88 -3.57 7.10 -23.13
N CYS A 89 -4.32 7.19 -22.03
CA CYS A 89 -4.75 5.99 -21.27
C CYS A 89 -5.63 5.01 -22.05
N GLU A 90 -6.34 5.48 -23.07
CA GLU A 90 -7.18 4.67 -23.96
C GLU A 90 -6.45 4.24 -25.23
N ALA A 91 -5.16 4.56 -25.37
CA ALA A 91 -4.44 4.30 -26.60
C ALA A 91 -4.15 2.80 -26.75
N ALA A 92 -4.50 2.28 -27.93
CA ALA A 92 -4.04 0.96 -28.37
C ALA A 92 -2.54 0.97 -28.74
N THR A 93 -1.96 2.17 -28.91
CA THR A 93 -0.58 2.39 -29.35
C THR A 93 0.13 3.34 -28.40
N TRP A 94 1.35 3.01 -28.02
CA TRP A 94 2.15 3.78 -27.08
C TRP A 94 3.19 4.64 -27.82
N ASP A 95 3.60 5.76 -27.23
CA ASP A 95 4.51 6.69 -27.88
C ASP A 95 5.95 6.17 -27.86
N GLY A 96 6.58 6.20 -29.04
CA GLY A 96 8.01 5.96 -29.22
C GLY A 96 8.49 4.53 -28.90
N PRO A 97 9.81 4.29 -28.96
CA PRO A 97 10.40 2.96 -28.74
C PRO A 97 10.39 2.50 -27.27
N GLY A 98 9.89 3.35 -26.36
CA GLY A 98 9.96 3.18 -24.92
C GLY A 98 11.28 3.64 -24.30
N GLY A 99 11.21 4.14 -23.08
CA GLY A 99 12.35 4.43 -22.22
C GLY A 99 12.75 3.22 -21.38
N ALA A 100 13.92 3.31 -20.73
CA ALA A 100 14.38 2.31 -19.77
C ALA A 100 14.39 2.88 -18.36
N PHE A 101 13.98 2.08 -17.38
CA PHE A 101 14.18 2.41 -15.97
C PHE A 101 15.65 2.23 -15.58
N PRO A 102 16.17 3.05 -14.66
CA PRO A 102 17.49 2.82 -14.08
C PRO A 102 17.46 1.62 -13.12
N GLY A 103 18.53 0.83 -13.12
CA GLY A 103 18.77 -0.24 -12.15
C GLY A 103 17.81 -1.43 -12.21
N ASP A 104 17.89 -2.30 -11.20
CA ASP A 104 16.99 -3.43 -11.02
C ASP A 104 15.73 -2.98 -10.26
N ARG A 105 14.63 -2.84 -10.99
CA ARG A 105 13.33 -2.45 -10.41
C ARG A 105 12.82 -3.45 -9.38
N ALA A 106 13.03 -4.74 -9.59
CA ALA A 106 12.52 -5.77 -8.68
C ALA A 106 13.24 -5.67 -7.34
N GLN A 107 14.57 -5.54 -7.39
CA GLN A 107 15.38 -5.28 -6.20
C GLN A 107 14.97 -3.97 -5.52
N GLY A 108 14.76 -2.89 -6.29
CA GLY A 108 14.33 -1.60 -5.76
C GLY A 108 13.01 -1.67 -4.99
N VAL A 109 11.99 -2.33 -5.55
CA VAL A 109 10.70 -2.52 -4.87
C VAL A 109 10.86 -3.34 -3.59
N ARG A 110 11.64 -4.44 -3.62
CA ARG A 110 11.89 -5.26 -2.43
C ARG A 110 12.63 -4.51 -1.34
N ALA A 111 13.65 -3.73 -1.71
CA ALA A 111 14.42 -2.92 -0.78
C ALA A 111 13.55 -1.85 -0.12
N ARG A 112 12.66 -1.21 -0.88
CA ARG A 112 11.68 -0.25 -0.34
C ARG A 112 10.76 -0.90 0.69
N VAL A 113 10.13 -2.03 0.33
CA VAL A 113 9.22 -2.77 1.22
C VAL A 113 9.93 -3.22 2.50
N ALA A 114 11.18 -3.68 2.40
CA ALA A 114 11.98 -4.06 3.58
C ALA A 114 12.26 -2.87 4.51
N GLN A 115 12.54 -1.68 3.96
CA GLN A 115 12.67 -0.47 4.76
C GLN A 115 11.34 -0.08 5.41
N GLU A 116 10.24 -0.14 4.66
CA GLU A 116 8.90 0.17 5.17
C GLU A 116 8.53 -0.76 6.34
N GLN A 117 8.82 -2.05 6.23
CA GLN A 117 8.63 -3.04 7.29
C GLN A 117 9.50 -2.75 8.52
N ALA A 118 10.81 -2.51 8.32
CA ALA A 118 11.73 -2.24 9.41
C ALA A 118 11.33 -0.99 10.21
N ASN A 119 10.81 0.02 9.52
CA ASN A 119 10.51 1.35 10.06
C ASN A 119 9.06 1.52 10.52
N VAL A 120 8.28 0.44 10.58
CA VAL A 120 6.94 0.46 11.19
C VAL A 120 7.03 1.00 12.62
N SER A 121 6.20 2.01 12.91
CA SER A 121 6.04 2.64 14.21
C SER A 121 4.58 3.07 14.41
N GLU A 122 4.22 3.48 15.63
CA GLU A 122 2.86 3.95 15.97
C GLU A 122 1.75 2.98 15.52
N ALA A 123 2.01 1.67 15.64
CA ALA A 123 1.11 0.64 15.15
C ALA A 123 -0.13 0.49 16.04
N GLU A 124 -1.30 0.46 15.40
CA GLU A 124 -2.61 0.26 16.01
C GLU A 124 -3.39 -0.82 15.27
N CYS A 125 -3.82 -1.84 16.00
CA CYS A 125 -4.51 -3.01 15.48
C CYS A 125 -5.95 -2.93 15.97
N PHE A 126 -6.85 -2.48 15.10
CA PHE A 126 -8.27 -2.32 15.45
C PHE A 126 -9.02 -3.65 15.41
N GLY A 127 -8.42 -4.67 14.78
CA GLY A 127 -9.08 -5.95 14.55
C GLY A 127 -10.18 -5.84 13.49
N PRO A 128 -11.19 -6.73 13.54
CA PRO A 128 -12.32 -6.69 12.63
C PRO A 128 -13.16 -5.42 12.80
N VAL A 129 -13.48 -4.76 11.69
CA VAL A 129 -14.38 -3.61 11.61
C VAL A 129 -15.37 -3.81 10.46
N ASP A 130 -16.54 -3.17 10.55
CA ASP A 130 -17.45 -3.06 9.41
C ASP A 130 -16.99 -1.94 8.47
N LEU A 131 -16.84 -2.26 7.19
CA LEU A 131 -16.61 -1.31 6.11
C LEU A 131 -17.70 -1.50 5.05
N ASN A 132 -18.75 -0.67 5.13
CA ASN A 132 -19.90 -0.69 4.22
C ASN A 132 -20.61 -2.06 4.17
N GLY A 133 -20.82 -2.69 5.33
CA GLY A 133 -21.47 -4.01 5.42
C GLY A 133 -20.54 -5.21 5.17
N ARG A 134 -19.22 -4.98 4.98
CA ARG A 134 -18.20 -6.02 4.87
C ARG A 134 -17.30 -6.02 6.10
N GLN A 135 -17.10 -7.19 6.70
CA GLN A 135 -16.09 -7.36 7.76
C GLN A 135 -14.68 -7.36 7.17
N VAL A 136 -13.81 -6.51 7.70
CA VAL A 136 -12.41 -6.37 7.28
C VAL A 136 -11.51 -6.16 8.49
N LEU A 137 -10.25 -6.59 8.43
CA LEU A 137 -9.23 -6.25 9.42
C LEU A 137 -8.74 -4.83 9.17
N LYS A 138 -8.64 -4.01 10.22
CA LYS A 138 -8.12 -2.64 10.12
C LYS A 138 -6.84 -2.47 10.93
N TYR A 139 -5.83 -1.90 10.27
CA TYR A 139 -4.56 -1.53 10.88
C TYR A 139 -4.23 -0.07 10.58
N ARG A 140 -3.54 0.60 11.49
CA ARG A 140 -2.94 1.92 11.25
C ARG A 140 -1.50 1.92 11.76
N TYR A 141 -0.59 2.53 11.02
CA TYR A 141 0.82 2.59 11.39
C TYR A 141 1.52 3.72 10.64
N ARG A 142 2.65 4.16 11.16
CA ARG A 142 3.57 5.03 10.42
C ARG A 142 4.70 4.20 9.84
N THR A 143 5.10 4.53 8.61
CA THR A 143 6.34 4.04 8.03
C THR A 143 7.01 5.14 7.20
N GLN A 144 8.33 5.06 7.06
CA GLN A 144 9.12 5.99 6.26
C GLN A 144 10.40 5.31 5.80
N THR A 145 10.78 5.48 4.54
CA THR A 145 12.08 5.01 4.03
C THR A 145 13.20 5.94 4.47
N ALA A 146 14.42 5.39 4.58
CA ALA A 146 15.60 6.23 4.70
C ALA A 146 15.80 7.04 3.39
N PRO A 147 16.41 8.24 3.47
CA PRO A 147 16.87 8.94 2.28
C PRO A 147 17.82 8.08 1.43
N ALA A 148 17.53 7.96 0.15
CA ALA A 148 18.43 7.39 -0.85
C ALA A 148 19.60 8.35 -1.15
N GLU A 149 20.59 7.90 -1.94
CA GLU A 149 21.77 8.72 -2.28
C GLU A 149 21.41 10.02 -3.02
N ASP A 150 20.33 10.00 -3.80
CA ASP A 150 19.76 11.17 -4.49
C ASP A 150 18.89 12.05 -3.57
N GLY A 151 18.79 11.70 -2.28
CA GLY A 151 17.96 12.37 -1.29
C GLY A 151 16.50 11.93 -1.28
N GLY A 152 16.09 10.98 -2.14
CA GLY A 152 14.72 10.48 -2.23
C GLY A 152 14.26 9.74 -0.96
N PHE A 153 13.10 10.09 -0.41
CA PHE A 153 12.43 9.30 0.63
C PHE A 153 10.90 9.43 0.52
N SER A 154 10.18 8.52 1.18
CA SER A 154 8.74 8.65 1.35
C SER A 154 8.33 8.11 2.72
N GLY A 155 7.44 8.81 3.40
CA GLY A 155 6.80 8.33 4.61
C GLY A 155 5.32 8.69 4.66
N GLU A 156 4.57 7.97 5.46
CA GLU A 156 3.14 8.17 5.65
C GLU A 156 2.65 7.54 6.96
N ARG A 157 1.49 8.03 7.43
CA ARG A 157 0.61 7.30 8.34
C ARG A 157 -0.41 6.52 7.50
N ALA A 158 -0.13 5.24 7.31
CA ALA A 158 -0.99 4.31 6.57
C ALA A 158 -2.15 3.83 7.45
N THR A 159 -3.36 3.78 6.91
CA THR A 159 -4.47 2.98 7.42
C THR A 159 -4.89 1.98 6.35
N VAL A 160 -4.91 0.70 6.69
CA VAL A 160 -5.20 -0.37 5.73
C VAL A 160 -6.38 -1.19 6.18
N TRP A 161 -7.20 -1.59 5.22
CA TRP A 161 -8.32 -2.50 5.42
C TRP A 161 -8.07 -3.75 4.60
N ILE A 162 -7.97 -4.89 5.25
CA ILE A 162 -7.65 -6.18 4.65
C ILE A 162 -8.85 -7.11 4.78
N ASP A 163 -9.21 -7.78 3.70
CA ASP A 163 -10.16 -8.88 3.75
C ASP A 163 -9.53 -10.09 4.48
N PRO A 164 -10.07 -10.54 5.62
CA PRO A 164 -9.53 -11.68 6.36
C PRO A 164 -9.62 -13.01 5.60
N GLU A 165 -10.56 -13.15 4.65
CA GLU A 165 -10.74 -14.41 3.91
C GLU A 165 -9.69 -14.57 2.80
N THR A 166 -9.41 -13.48 2.10
CA THR A 166 -8.52 -13.49 0.92
C THR A 166 -7.13 -12.93 1.21
N ASN A 167 -6.93 -12.32 2.38
CA ASN A 167 -5.70 -11.61 2.77
C ASN A 167 -5.29 -10.51 1.77
N ARG A 168 -6.29 -9.75 1.28
CA ARG A 168 -6.13 -8.73 0.23
C ARG A 168 -6.54 -7.36 0.72
N TRP A 169 -5.89 -6.31 0.23
CA TRP A 169 -6.31 -4.93 0.51
C TRP A 169 -7.68 -4.64 -0.09
N VAL A 170 -8.58 -4.09 0.70
CA VAL A 170 -9.85 -3.52 0.23
C VAL A 170 -9.70 -2.01 0.06
N ARG A 171 -8.96 -1.38 0.98
CA ARG A 171 -8.70 0.05 0.99
C ARG A 171 -7.34 0.33 1.64
N TRP A 172 -6.65 1.34 1.14
CA TRP A 172 -5.46 1.93 1.73
C TRP A 172 -5.68 3.43 1.85
N GLU A 173 -5.36 4.01 2.98
CA GLU A 173 -5.33 5.44 3.18
C GLU A 173 -3.96 5.89 3.65
N ALA A 174 -3.34 6.78 2.90
CA ALA A 174 -2.13 7.47 3.32
C ALA A 174 -2.51 8.87 3.81
N ALA A 175 -2.11 9.19 5.03
CA ALA A 175 -2.18 10.53 5.60
C ALA A 175 -0.80 10.92 6.11
N GLU A 176 -0.62 12.20 6.45
CA GLU A 176 0.66 12.69 7.00
C GLU A 176 1.87 12.32 6.12
N MET A 177 1.68 12.41 4.81
CA MET A 177 2.71 12.04 3.84
C MET A 177 3.88 13.01 3.93
N VAL A 178 5.09 12.48 3.85
CA VAL A 178 6.34 13.25 3.80
C VAL A 178 7.23 12.77 2.66
N THR A 179 7.81 13.71 1.93
CA THR A 179 8.74 13.51 0.80
C THR A 179 9.82 14.59 0.82
N PRO A 180 10.89 14.51 -0.01
CA PRO A 180 11.95 15.52 -0.01
C PRO A 180 11.48 16.94 -0.33
N TRP A 181 10.41 17.08 -1.13
CA TRP A 181 9.81 18.37 -1.50
C TRP A 181 8.60 18.75 -0.63
N GLN A 182 8.18 17.86 0.27
CA GLN A 182 7.12 18.08 1.24
C GLN A 182 7.53 17.43 2.57
N PRO A 183 8.46 18.06 3.33
CA PRO A 183 9.02 17.46 4.55
C PRO A 183 8.04 17.48 5.73
N GLU A 184 6.97 18.27 5.65
CA GLU A 184 5.91 18.36 6.65
C GLU A 184 4.55 17.96 6.05
N PRO A 185 3.68 17.26 6.80
CA PRO A 185 2.31 17.01 6.42
C PRO A 185 1.54 18.30 6.07
N ASP A 186 0.83 18.29 4.95
CA ASP A 186 -0.04 19.41 4.52
C ASP A 186 -1.53 19.18 4.87
N GLY A 187 -1.83 18.09 5.58
CA GLY A 187 -3.19 17.66 5.89
C GLY A 187 -3.93 16.98 4.74
N SER A 188 -3.28 16.78 3.58
CA SER A 188 -3.84 15.96 2.51
C SER A 188 -3.89 14.48 2.91
N ARG A 189 -4.79 13.76 2.25
CA ARG A 189 -4.87 12.29 2.37
C ARG A 189 -5.13 11.67 1.02
N VAL A 190 -4.59 10.49 0.82
CA VAL A 190 -4.74 9.70 -0.40
C VAL A 190 -5.52 8.44 -0.05
N VAL A 191 -6.66 8.24 -0.69
CA VAL A 191 -7.48 7.03 -0.55
C VAL A 191 -7.30 6.18 -1.80
N THR A 192 -6.87 4.95 -1.61
CA THR A 192 -6.76 3.95 -2.67
C THR A 192 -7.75 2.82 -2.42
N THR A 193 -8.57 2.49 -3.42
CA THR A 193 -9.49 1.34 -3.39
C THR A 193 -9.10 0.33 -4.45
N PHE A 194 -9.24 -0.96 -4.14
CA PHE A 194 -8.72 -2.06 -4.95
C PHE A 194 -9.84 -2.96 -5.47
N VAL A 195 -9.70 -3.39 -6.73
CA VAL A 195 -10.56 -4.39 -7.35
C VAL A 195 -9.67 -5.43 -8.02
N TYR A 196 -9.69 -6.67 -7.53
CA TYR A 196 -8.87 -7.76 -8.05
C TYR A 196 -9.52 -8.43 -9.24
N ASP A 197 -8.71 -8.75 -10.25
CA ASP A 197 -9.14 -9.41 -11.48
C ASP A 197 -7.95 -10.18 -12.07
N GLU A 198 -7.97 -11.50 -11.92
CA GLU A 198 -6.89 -12.38 -12.37
C GLU A 198 -6.75 -12.45 -13.90
N SER A 199 -7.72 -11.92 -14.66
CA SER A 199 -7.65 -11.85 -16.12
C SER A 199 -6.79 -10.69 -16.63
N ILE A 200 -6.36 -9.79 -15.75
CA ILE A 200 -5.50 -8.67 -16.12
C ILE A 200 -4.15 -9.19 -16.64
N ALA A 201 -3.83 -8.79 -17.87
CA ALA A 201 -2.52 -8.95 -18.48
C ALA A 201 -2.06 -7.58 -18.99
N VAL A 202 -0.83 -7.19 -18.62
CA VAL A 202 -0.18 -5.97 -19.04
C VAL A 202 1.01 -6.37 -19.93
N THR A 203 0.77 -6.31 -21.23
CA THR A 203 1.73 -6.70 -22.27
C THR A 203 2.50 -5.49 -22.79
N PRO A 204 3.73 -5.68 -23.27
CA PRO A 204 4.42 -4.63 -24.01
C PRO A 204 3.62 -4.24 -25.27
N PRO A 205 3.84 -3.04 -25.83
CA PRO A 205 3.26 -2.66 -27.11
C PRO A 205 3.68 -3.63 -28.21
N ALA A 206 2.82 -3.84 -29.21
CA ALA A 206 3.22 -4.54 -30.43
C ALA A 206 4.32 -3.74 -31.15
N GLU A 207 5.33 -4.44 -31.67
CA GLU A 207 6.40 -3.86 -32.50
C GLU A 207 5.91 -3.48 -33.90
#